data_AF-A0A2H3D969-F1
#
_entry.id   AF-A0A2H3D969-F1
#
_cell.length_a   1.000
_cell.length_b   1.000
_cell.length_c   1.000
_cell.angle_alpha   90.00
_cell.angle_beta   90.00
_cell.angle_gamma   90.00
#
_symmetry.space_group_name_H-M   'P 1'
#
loop_
_entity.id
_entity.type
_entity.pdbx_description
1 polymer ?
#
loop_
_entity_poly.entity_id
_entity_poly.type
_entity_poly.pdbx_seq_one_letter_code
_entity_poly.pdbx_strand_id
1 'polypeptide(L)'
;MGLTWHFIDDYSNIHRSDVQERIRHREELERLKRIEFEDAQRKLAHEREDEERRLSFKEEDRQRKEERERQEREIVRDEARRKQAHEEEDDKRRKQREREDKAIELEEARRKLAHMKEDEQRRLAHAKEDRIRREERERQDKEIEREEAQRKQTHQQEDERRRRAHEEEDKKRKAEKEREDRIIRARESAVARREQTVQAKEDAMREDEEHRKRAGLIWQDLTPEKRCLSYEKRMYQAKLMNIPYGEDAQSWCMKTAIDIHGVTYDHPDFCTKERQDGAVSIVGHWTVTSNEPTCKTWWGNHEKKDCYGSRRMRVEAYMFNHQEPWDNWAEMCYSTPSQFAWQSFAHPDTCENKGKYGIAGSWFIDVDESECP
;
A
#
# COMPACT_ATOMS: atom_id res chain seq x y z
N MET A 1 -137.57 42.06 85.88
CA MET A 1 -139.00 41.68 85.98
C MET A 1 -139.29 41.32 87.43
N GLY A 2 -140.49 41.62 87.96
CA GLY A 2 -140.83 41.44 89.38
C GLY A 2 -140.24 42.54 90.27
N LEU A 3 -140.95 43.38 91.04
CA LEU A 3 -142.29 43.28 91.68
C LEU A 3 -142.36 42.04 92.59
N THR A 4 -142.77 42.11 93.86
CA THR A 4 -143.77 42.97 94.55
C THR A 4 -143.25 43.42 95.95
N TRP A 5 -143.62 44.55 96.57
CA TRP A 5 -144.94 44.95 97.14
C TRP A 5 -145.54 43.83 98.04
N HIS A 6 -146.08 44.02 99.25
CA HIS A 6 -147.01 44.99 99.84
C HIS A 6 -146.96 44.82 101.40
N PHE A 7 -147.57 45.58 102.33
CA PHE A 7 -148.11 46.96 102.51
C PHE A 7 -148.72 47.00 103.95
N ILE A 8 -148.92 48.18 104.61
CA ILE A 8 -150.04 48.44 105.60
C ILE A 8 -149.94 47.65 106.95
N ASP A 9 -150.22 48.09 108.19
CA ASP A 9 -151.01 49.14 108.90
C ASP A 9 -150.53 49.18 110.39
N ASP A 10 -150.98 49.98 111.37
CA ASP A 10 -151.43 51.39 111.44
C ASP A 10 -151.51 51.84 112.95
N TYR A 11 -151.75 53.14 113.20
CA TYR A 11 -152.35 53.75 114.41
C TYR A 11 -151.71 53.68 115.84
N SER A 12 -151.32 54.88 116.30
CA SER A 12 -151.83 55.58 117.51
C SER A 12 -151.00 55.72 118.81
N ASN A 13 -151.35 56.81 119.54
CA ASN A 13 -151.06 57.16 120.94
C ASN A 13 -149.67 57.66 121.37
N ILE A 14 -149.49 58.97 121.16
CA ILE A 14 -149.24 60.01 122.19
C ILE A 14 -148.97 59.53 123.65
N HIS A 15 -147.96 60.14 124.29
CA HIS A 15 -147.68 60.16 125.74
C HIS A 15 -147.18 58.87 126.45
N ARG A 16 -145.90 58.54 126.24
CA ARG A 16 -145.00 58.19 127.37
C ARG A 16 -143.52 58.40 127.06
N SER A 17 -143.02 59.56 127.47
CA SER A 17 -141.64 60.01 127.34
C SER A 17 -140.63 59.28 128.25
N ASP A 18 -139.33 59.43 127.91
CA ASP A 18 -138.18 59.40 128.84
C ASP A 18 -137.64 58.04 129.38
N VAL A 19 -138.18 56.88 128.95
CA VAL A 19 -137.64 55.57 129.38
C VAL A 19 -137.06 54.72 128.23
N GLN A 20 -137.72 54.65 127.07
CA GLN A 20 -137.25 53.78 125.96
C GLN A 20 -135.97 54.28 125.26
N GLU A 21 -135.64 55.57 125.39
CA GLU A 21 -134.44 56.16 124.78
C GLU A 21 -133.16 55.75 125.52
N ARG A 22 -133.25 55.57 126.86
CA ARG A 22 -132.12 55.14 127.70
C ARG A 22 -131.78 53.66 127.52
N ILE A 23 -132.72 52.83 127.06
CA ILE A 23 -132.49 51.41 126.78
C ILE A 23 -131.79 51.25 125.42
N ARG A 24 -132.31 51.89 124.36
CA ARG A 24 -131.68 51.88 123.02
C ARG A 24 -130.23 52.40 123.05
N HIS A 25 -129.99 53.52 123.73
CA HIS A 25 -128.64 54.07 123.87
C HIS A 25 -127.68 53.16 124.67
N ARG A 26 -128.20 52.23 125.48
CA ARG A 26 -127.37 51.24 126.20
C ARG A 26 -126.98 50.06 125.31
N GLU A 27 -127.92 49.57 124.51
CA GLU A 27 -127.68 48.46 123.56
C GLU A 27 -126.74 48.87 122.42
N GLU A 28 -126.87 50.08 121.88
CA GLU A 28 -125.95 50.58 120.85
C GLU A 28 -124.52 50.76 121.38
N LEU A 29 -124.35 51.20 122.63
CA LEU A 29 -123.02 51.34 123.24
C LEU A 29 -122.33 49.99 123.46
N GLU A 30 -123.07 48.93 123.78
CA GLU A 30 -122.52 47.57 123.87
C GLU A 30 -122.25 46.95 122.50
N ARG A 31 -123.03 47.31 121.47
CA ARG A 31 -122.75 46.93 120.07
C ARG A 31 -121.45 47.57 119.59
N LEU A 32 -121.26 48.86 119.82
CA LEU A 32 -120.03 49.59 119.47
C LEU A 32 -118.79 49.02 120.17
N LYS A 33 -118.86 48.78 121.49
CA LYS A 33 -117.76 48.17 122.25
C LYS A 33 -117.37 46.76 121.75
N ARG A 34 -118.34 45.98 121.25
CA ARG A 34 -118.09 44.65 120.69
C ARG A 34 -117.39 44.75 119.31
N ILE A 35 -117.78 45.72 118.48
CA ILE A 35 -117.13 46.02 117.21
C ILE A 35 -115.71 46.54 117.41
N GLU A 36 -115.49 47.48 118.34
CA GLU A 36 -114.14 48.00 118.65
C GLU A 36 -113.21 46.90 119.20
N PHE A 37 -113.73 45.97 120.01
CA PHE A 37 -112.95 44.85 120.52
C PHE A 37 -112.57 43.83 119.43
N GLU A 38 -113.49 43.53 118.50
CA GLU A 38 -113.19 42.68 117.35
C GLU A 38 -112.22 43.34 116.35
N ASP A 39 -112.34 44.65 116.09
CA ASP A 39 -111.42 45.38 115.19
C ASP A 39 -110.01 45.51 115.82
N ALA A 40 -109.93 45.73 117.13
CA ALA A 40 -108.67 45.70 117.88
C ALA A 40 -108.00 44.31 117.83
N GLN A 41 -108.76 43.24 118.02
CA GLN A 41 -108.26 41.86 117.88
C GLN A 41 -107.74 41.58 116.46
N ARG A 42 -108.46 42.03 115.41
CA ARG A 42 -108.03 41.86 114.01
C ARG A 42 -106.75 42.63 113.67
N LYS A 43 -106.60 43.87 114.15
CA LYS A 43 -105.35 44.63 114.00
C LYS A 43 -104.17 43.94 114.67
N LEU A 44 -104.34 43.46 115.90
CA LEU A 44 -103.27 42.78 116.66
C LEU A 44 -102.88 41.42 116.05
N ALA A 45 -103.79 40.76 115.33
CA ALA A 45 -103.48 39.58 114.53
C ALA A 45 -102.69 39.92 113.25
N HIS A 46 -103.09 40.98 112.53
CA HIS A 46 -102.42 41.41 111.30
C HIS A 46 -101.00 41.94 111.56
N GLU A 47 -100.77 42.68 112.65
CA GLU A 47 -99.43 43.15 113.02
C GLU A 47 -98.47 41.99 113.34
N ARG A 48 -98.96 40.91 113.97
CA ARG A 48 -98.14 39.70 114.20
C ARG A 48 -97.78 38.98 112.91
N GLU A 49 -98.74 38.81 111.99
CA GLU A 49 -98.43 38.18 110.69
C GLU A 49 -97.41 39.00 109.87
N ASP A 50 -97.52 40.33 109.84
CA ASP A 50 -96.55 41.17 109.12
C ASP A 50 -95.16 41.17 109.78
N GLU A 51 -95.08 41.06 111.12
CA GLU A 51 -93.81 40.94 111.83
C GLU A 51 -93.17 39.56 111.62
N GLU A 52 -93.94 38.47 111.66
CA GLU A 52 -93.45 37.12 111.32
C GLU A 52 -92.98 37.03 109.86
N ARG A 53 -93.73 37.61 108.91
CA ARG A 53 -93.29 37.69 107.49
C ARG A 53 -92.00 38.50 107.34
N ARG A 54 -91.84 39.62 108.06
CA ARG A 54 -90.62 40.43 108.06
C ARG A 54 -89.41 39.71 108.66
N LEU A 55 -89.61 38.89 109.68
CA LEU A 55 -88.54 38.08 110.28
C LEU A 55 -88.17 36.90 109.37
N SER A 56 -89.15 36.18 108.83
CA SER A 56 -88.97 35.13 107.83
C SER A 56 -88.14 35.60 106.63
N PHE A 57 -88.49 36.75 106.05
CA PHE A 57 -87.78 37.31 104.89
C PHE A 57 -86.34 37.73 105.21
N LYS A 58 -86.06 38.17 106.44
CA LYS A 58 -84.69 38.50 106.91
C LYS A 58 -83.86 37.25 107.18
N GLU A 59 -84.46 36.20 107.71
CA GLU A 59 -83.79 34.91 107.92
C GLU A 59 -83.42 34.27 106.56
N GLU A 60 -84.35 34.29 105.60
CA GLU A 60 -84.14 33.74 104.26
C GLU A 60 -83.10 34.54 103.45
N ASP A 61 -83.11 35.88 103.52
CA ASP A 61 -82.08 36.70 102.87
C ASP A 61 -80.69 36.50 103.51
N ARG A 62 -80.61 36.31 104.83
CA ARG A 62 -79.35 35.96 105.51
C ARG A 62 -78.83 34.61 105.05
N GLN A 63 -79.68 33.59 104.95
CA GLN A 63 -79.30 32.26 104.43
C GLN A 63 -78.85 32.33 102.97
N ARG A 64 -79.61 33.01 102.09
CA ARG A 64 -79.24 33.20 100.67
C ARG A 64 -77.96 34.03 100.48
N LYS A 65 -77.57 34.84 101.47
CA LYS A 65 -76.30 35.57 101.47
C LYS A 65 -75.14 34.69 101.94
N GLU A 66 -75.32 33.96 103.04
CA GLU A 66 -74.32 33.00 103.55
C GLU A 66 -74.03 31.88 102.54
N GLU A 67 -75.03 31.39 101.82
CA GLU A 67 -74.87 30.36 100.78
C GLU A 67 -74.10 30.90 99.55
N ARG A 68 -74.38 32.14 99.11
CA ARG A 68 -73.63 32.82 98.05
C ARG A 68 -72.17 33.08 98.44
N GLU A 69 -71.92 33.55 99.67
CA GLU A 69 -70.55 33.69 100.18
C GLU A 69 -69.82 32.34 100.29
N ARG A 70 -70.53 31.23 100.56
CA ARG A 70 -69.96 29.88 100.53
C ARG A 70 -69.54 29.48 99.12
N GLN A 71 -70.42 29.67 98.14
CA GLN A 71 -70.14 29.36 96.74
C GLN A 71 -69.00 30.21 96.18
N GLU A 72 -68.95 31.52 96.46
CA GLU A 72 -67.83 32.37 96.04
C GLU A 72 -66.50 31.93 96.67
N ARG A 73 -66.48 31.59 97.97
CA ARG A 73 -65.26 31.07 98.63
C ARG A 73 -64.82 29.72 98.07
N GLU A 74 -65.74 28.92 97.55
CA GLU A 74 -65.42 27.64 96.90
C GLU A 74 -64.89 27.85 95.47
N ILE A 75 -65.52 28.74 94.68
CA ILE A 75 -65.06 29.14 93.35
C ILE A 75 -63.64 29.73 93.42
N VAL A 76 -63.38 30.66 94.34
CA VAL A 76 -62.04 31.26 94.53
C VAL A 76 -60.99 30.22 94.92
N ARG A 77 -61.35 29.21 95.72
CA ARG A 77 -60.44 28.10 96.08
C ARG A 77 -60.14 27.18 94.89
N ASP A 78 -61.15 26.88 94.06
CA ASP A 78 -60.94 26.03 92.89
C ASP A 78 -60.18 26.76 91.77
N GLU A 79 -60.42 28.06 91.59
CA GLU A 79 -59.66 28.91 90.68
C GLU A 79 -58.20 29.06 91.12
N ALA A 80 -57.93 29.22 92.43
CA ALA A 80 -56.57 29.24 92.97
C ALA A 80 -55.84 27.90 92.73
N ARG A 81 -56.53 26.76 92.92
CA ARG A 81 -55.98 25.42 92.62
C ARG A 81 -55.66 25.26 91.13
N ARG A 82 -56.53 25.73 90.24
CA ARG A 82 -56.30 25.67 88.79
C ARG A 82 -55.11 26.55 88.35
N LYS A 83 -54.98 27.75 88.93
CA LYS A 83 -53.83 28.64 88.68
C LYS A 83 -52.51 27.99 89.14
N GLN A 84 -52.48 27.44 90.35
CA GLN A 84 -51.29 26.78 90.89
C GLN A 84 -50.90 25.52 90.09
N ALA A 85 -51.89 24.74 89.62
CA ALA A 85 -51.64 23.59 88.74
C ALA A 85 -51.09 23.99 87.36
N HIS A 86 -51.61 25.08 86.78
CA HIS A 86 -51.12 25.61 85.50
C HIS A 86 -49.68 26.14 85.61
N GLU A 87 -49.37 26.85 86.70
CA GLU A 87 -48.03 27.39 86.95
C GLU A 87 -46.99 26.27 87.17
N GLU A 88 -47.36 25.19 87.87
CA GLU A 88 -46.53 23.98 87.96
C GLU A 88 -46.34 23.26 86.62
N GLU A 89 -47.36 23.24 85.75
CA GLU A 89 -47.24 22.62 84.43
C GLU A 89 -46.36 23.44 83.50
N ASP A 90 -46.48 24.77 83.52
CA ASP A 90 -45.64 25.69 82.75
C ASP A 90 -44.17 25.64 83.19
N ASP A 91 -43.88 25.56 84.48
CA ASP A 91 -42.51 25.39 84.98
C ASP A 91 -41.92 24.02 84.59
N LYS A 92 -42.72 22.94 84.61
CA LYS A 92 -42.32 21.62 84.07
C LYS A 92 -42.04 21.71 82.56
N ARG A 93 -42.90 22.36 81.77
CA ARG A 93 -42.73 22.58 80.32
C ARG A 93 -41.50 23.45 80.01
N ARG A 94 -41.22 24.49 80.79
CA ARG A 94 -40.01 25.33 80.65
C ARG A 94 -38.74 24.51 80.93
N LYS A 95 -38.70 23.79 82.06
CA LYS A 95 -37.56 22.93 82.43
C LYS A 95 -37.33 21.77 81.46
N GLN A 96 -38.38 21.31 80.76
CA GLN A 96 -38.24 20.35 79.68
C GLN A 96 -37.59 20.98 78.43
N ARG A 97 -38.10 22.13 77.97
CA ARG A 97 -37.51 22.87 76.81
C ARG A 97 -36.03 23.19 77.05
N GLU A 98 -35.67 23.70 78.24
CA GLU A 98 -34.27 23.98 78.58
C GLU A 98 -33.34 22.74 78.54
N ARG A 99 -33.89 21.52 78.71
CA ARG A 99 -33.13 20.26 78.56
C ARG A 99 -33.03 19.84 77.10
N GLU A 100 -34.10 20.03 76.33
CA GLU A 100 -34.15 19.75 74.90
C GLU A 100 -33.22 20.70 74.12
N ASP A 101 -33.26 22.00 74.40
CA ASP A 101 -32.38 23.01 73.80
C ASP A 101 -30.90 22.73 74.09
N LYS A 102 -30.55 22.37 75.34
CA LYS A 102 -29.18 21.97 75.72
C LYS A 102 -28.74 20.65 75.06
N ALA A 103 -29.66 19.72 74.80
CA ALA A 103 -29.36 18.50 74.08
C ALA A 103 -29.08 18.79 72.59
N ILE A 104 -29.88 19.67 71.98
CA ILE A 104 -29.71 20.14 70.59
C ILE A 104 -28.36 20.87 70.44
N GLU A 105 -28.03 21.80 71.33
CA GLU A 105 -26.77 22.54 71.30
C GLU A 105 -25.54 21.60 71.41
N LEU A 106 -25.61 20.59 72.30
CA LEU A 106 -24.56 19.59 72.45
C LEU A 106 -24.44 18.68 71.22
N GLU A 107 -25.56 18.34 70.57
CA GLU A 107 -25.55 17.55 69.34
C GLU A 107 -24.99 18.36 68.16
N GLU A 108 -25.37 19.63 68.01
CA GLU A 108 -24.79 20.53 67.01
C GLU A 108 -23.28 20.69 67.20
N ALA A 109 -22.81 20.85 68.44
CA ALA A 109 -21.38 20.92 68.74
C ALA A 109 -20.65 19.64 68.32
N ARG A 110 -21.26 18.45 68.55
CA ARG A 110 -20.72 17.16 68.08
C ARG A 110 -20.70 17.07 66.56
N ARG A 111 -21.77 17.48 65.86
CA ARG A 111 -21.85 17.51 64.39
C ARG A 111 -20.79 18.45 63.78
N LYS A 112 -20.63 19.65 64.33
CA LYS A 112 -19.58 20.62 63.92
C LYS A 112 -18.17 20.05 64.13
N LEU A 113 -17.91 19.39 65.26
CA LEU A 113 -16.62 18.74 65.53
C LEU A 113 -16.34 17.55 64.60
N ALA A 114 -17.37 16.77 64.25
CA ALA A 114 -17.25 15.68 63.28
C ALA A 114 -16.91 16.20 61.88
N HIS A 115 -17.62 17.25 61.42
CA HIS A 115 -17.36 17.89 60.12
C HIS A 115 -15.93 18.44 60.02
N MET A 116 -15.43 19.12 61.06
CA MET A 116 -14.04 19.61 61.07
C MET A 116 -13.01 18.49 60.96
N LYS A 117 -13.24 17.35 61.62
CA LYS A 117 -12.35 16.17 61.52
C LYS A 117 -12.42 15.53 60.14
N GLU A 118 -13.59 15.48 59.52
CA GLU A 118 -13.74 14.95 58.17
C GLU A 118 -13.06 15.86 57.13
N ASP A 119 -13.22 17.19 57.23
CA ASP A 119 -12.52 18.16 56.39
C ASP A 119 -10.99 18.07 56.53
N GLU A 120 -10.49 17.89 57.76
CA GLU A 120 -9.06 17.70 58.02
C GLU A 120 -8.54 16.40 57.38
N GLN A 121 -9.29 15.30 57.51
CA GLN A 121 -8.94 14.04 56.84
C GLN A 121 -8.98 14.16 55.30
N ARG A 122 -9.98 14.86 54.73
CA ARG A 122 -10.07 15.12 53.28
C ARG A 122 -8.88 15.96 52.79
N ARG A 123 -8.46 16.99 53.54
CA ARG A 123 -7.26 17.80 53.22
C ARG A 123 -5.97 16.98 53.26
N LEU A 124 -5.80 16.12 54.27
CA LEU A 124 -4.64 15.24 54.38
C LEU A 124 -4.60 14.18 53.28
N ALA A 125 -5.75 13.65 52.87
CA ALA A 125 -5.86 12.72 51.74
C ALA A 125 -5.46 13.41 50.41
N HIS A 126 -6.01 14.60 50.13
CA HIS A 126 -5.69 15.36 48.92
C HIS A 126 -4.19 15.73 48.85
N ALA A 127 -3.61 16.20 49.96
CA ALA A 127 -2.18 16.53 50.03
C ALA A 127 -1.28 15.30 49.78
N LYS A 128 -1.71 14.10 50.20
CA LYS A 128 -1.00 12.84 49.92
C LYS A 128 -1.12 12.43 48.45
N GLU A 129 -2.31 12.56 47.86
CA GLU A 129 -2.57 12.26 46.45
C GLU A 129 -1.78 13.19 45.51
N ASP A 130 -1.75 14.50 45.81
CA ASP A 130 -0.96 15.48 45.07
C ASP A 130 0.54 15.18 45.12
N ARG A 131 1.05 14.71 46.26
CA ARG A 131 2.46 14.33 46.39
C ARG A 131 2.79 13.12 45.52
N ILE A 132 1.95 12.09 45.54
CA ILE A 132 2.09 10.89 44.70
C ILE A 132 2.08 11.30 43.21
N ARG A 133 1.11 12.13 42.78
CA ARG A 133 1.04 12.63 41.40
C ARG A 133 2.24 13.49 40.97
N ARG A 134 2.97 14.12 41.89
CA ARG A 134 4.22 14.83 41.56
C ARG A 134 5.38 13.85 41.41
N GLU A 135 5.53 12.93 42.36
CA GLU A 135 6.56 11.88 42.32
C GLU A 135 6.43 10.97 41.09
N GLU A 136 5.19 10.71 40.62
CA GLU A 136 4.92 9.90 39.42
C GLU A 136 5.29 10.63 38.12
N ARG A 137 4.93 11.91 37.98
CA ARG A 137 5.33 12.73 36.82
C ARG A 137 6.84 12.87 36.72
N GLU A 138 7.53 13.15 37.83
CA GLU A 138 8.99 13.20 37.85
C GLU A 138 9.67 11.88 37.45
N ARG A 139 9.01 10.73 37.63
CA ARG A 139 9.54 9.43 37.15
C ARG A 139 9.35 9.30 35.65
N GLN A 140 8.16 9.63 35.14
CA GLN A 140 7.84 9.61 33.71
C GLN A 140 8.76 10.55 32.92
N ASP A 141 8.98 11.78 33.41
CA ASP A 141 9.87 12.76 32.76
C ASP A 141 11.31 12.22 32.67
N LYS A 142 11.82 11.60 33.73
CA LYS A 142 13.17 10.96 33.77
C LYS A 142 13.27 9.71 32.90
N GLU A 143 12.16 9.03 32.63
CA GLU A 143 12.09 7.87 31.73
C GLU A 143 12.11 8.32 30.26
N ILE A 144 11.31 9.34 29.93
CA ILE A 144 11.29 10.01 28.61
C ILE A 144 12.68 10.57 28.27
N GLU A 145 13.35 11.25 29.21
CA GLU A 145 14.70 11.79 28.99
C GLU A 145 15.73 10.70 28.66
N ARG A 146 15.63 9.52 29.31
CA ARG A 146 16.48 8.35 29.03
C ARG A 146 16.20 7.74 27.67
N GLU A 147 14.93 7.58 27.30
CA GLU A 147 14.56 7.11 25.96
C GLU A 147 15.06 8.07 24.88
N GLU A 148 14.90 9.37 25.05
CA GLU A 148 15.40 10.37 24.09
C GLU A 148 16.93 10.32 23.97
N ALA A 149 17.66 10.21 25.08
CA ALA A 149 19.11 10.08 25.07
C ALA A 149 19.55 8.81 24.31
N GLN A 150 18.87 7.68 24.55
CA GLN A 150 19.15 6.42 23.85
C GLN A 150 18.84 6.52 22.35
N ARG A 151 17.70 7.12 21.96
CA ARG A 151 17.32 7.36 20.56
C ARG A 151 18.33 8.25 19.84
N LYS A 152 18.80 9.32 20.49
CA LYS A 152 19.86 10.22 19.98
C LYS A 152 21.17 9.45 19.76
N GLN A 153 21.57 8.60 20.71
CA GLN A 153 22.77 7.76 20.58
C GLN A 153 22.66 6.74 19.45
N THR A 154 21.52 6.05 19.30
CA THR A 154 21.32 5.10 18.18
C THR A 154 21.33 5.79 16.83
N HIS A 155 20.73 6.98 16.73
CA HIS A 155 20.70 7.75 15.48
C HIS A 155 22.11 8.22 15.07
N GLN A 156 22.93 8.69 16.02
CA GLN A 156 24.33 9.04 15.76
C GLN A 156 25.16 7.85 15.27
N GLN A 157 24.99 6.66 15.87
CA GLN A 157 25.68 5.44 15.43
C GLN A 157 25.23 4.98 14.03
N GLU A 158 23.97 5.17 13.70
CA GLU A 158 23.45 4.85 12.36
C GLU A 158 24.00 5.82 11.30
N ASP A 159 24.01 7.12 11.57
CA ASP A 159 24.59 8.13 10.67
C ASP A 159 26.09 7.92 10.45
N GLU A 160 26.85 7.55 11.48
CA GLU A 160 28.26 7.23 11.33
C GLU A 160 28.48 5.97 10.49
N ARG A 161 27.64 4.93 10.65
CA ARG A 161 27.64 3.75 9.77
C ARG A 161 27.32 4.11 8.32
N ARG A 162 26.31 4.97 8.09
CA ARG A 162 25.93 5.45 6.75
C ARG A 162 27.07 6.21 6.07
N ARG A 163 27.76 7.10 6.80
CA ARG A 163 28.96 7.80 6.28
C ARG A 163 30.08 6.85 5.89
N ARG A 164 30.45 5.91 6.78
CA ARG A 164 31.51 4.92 6.50
C ARG A 164 31.16 4.01 5.31
N ALA A 165 29.89 3.64 5.15
CA ALA A 165 29.43 2.86 4.00
C ALA A 165 29.59 3.64 2.68
N HIS A 166 29.19 4.92 2.65
CA HIS A 166 29.34 5.79 1.48
C HIS A 166 30.82 6.02 1.11
N GLU A 167 31.70 6.22 2.10
CA GLU A 167 33.14 6.36 1.85
C GLU A 167 33.77 5.08 1.24
N GLU A 168 33.37 3.89 1.70
CA GLU A 168 33.82 2.62 1.12
C GLU A 168 33.26 2.39 -0.29
N GLU A 169 32.02 2.82 -0.56
CA GLU A 169 31.42 2.75 -1.89
C GLU A 169 32.12 3.71 -2.88
N ASP A 170 32.39 4.95 -2.50
CA ASP A 170 33.17 5.89 -3.32
C ASP A 170 34.59 5.40 -3.60
N LYS A 171 35.27 4.77 -2.61
CA LYS A 171 36.58 4.13 -2.82
C LYS A 171 36.48 3.00 -3.85
N LYS A 172 35.47 2.13 -3.76
CA LYS A 172 35.24 1.05 -4.73
C LYS A 172 34.98 1.60 -6.13
N ARG A 173 34.05 2.55 -6.28
CA ARG A 173 33.72 3.18 -7.58
C ARG A 173 34.94 3.86 -8.20
N LYS A 174 35.80 4.49 -7.39
CA LYS A 174 37.06 5.09 -7.86
C LYS A 174 38.06 4.03 -8.34
N ALA A 175 38.24 2.95 -7.59
CA ALA A 175 39.17 1.86 -7.94
C ALA A 175 38.70 1.05 -9.16
N GLU A 176 37.38 0.88 -9.32
CA GLU A 176 36.77 0.26 -10.50
C GLU A 176 37.00 1.10 -11.75
N LYS A 177 36.67 2.40 -11.71
CA LYS A 177 36.93 3.32 -12.82
C LYS A 177 38.41 3.37 -13.23
N GLU A 178 39.34 3.33 -12.27
CA GLU A 178 40.77 3.29 -12.59
C GLU A 178 41.19 1.98 -13.28
N ARG A 179 40.53 0.84 -12.98
CA ARG A 179 40.74 -0.42 -13.70
C ARG A 179 40.21 -0.34 -15.13
N GLU A 180 39.02 0.21 -15.32
CA GLU A 180 38.44 0.42 -16.65
C GLU A 180 39.32 1.34 -17.51
N ASP A 181 39.74 2.50 -16.99
CA ASP A 181 40.63 3.43 -17.67
C ASP A 181 41.96 2.77 -18.09
N ARG A 182 42.52 1.86 -17.27
CA ARG A 182 43.72 1.08 -17.60
C ARG A 182 43.46 0.08 -18.74
N ILE A 183 42.30 -0.57 -18.76
CA ILE A 183 41.90 -1.51 -19.83
C ILE A 183 41.69 -0.76 -21.15
N ILE A 184 41.02 0.40 -21.12
CA ILE A 184 40.77 1.23 -22.29
C ILE A 184 42.10 1.66 -22.93
N ARG A 185 43.02 2.25 -22.16
CA ARG A 185 44.34 2.66 -22.67
C ARG A 185 45.16 1.49 -23.23
N ALA A 186 45.08 0.31 -22.62
CA ALA A 186 45.75 -0.89 -23.14
C ALA A 186 45.16 -1.33 -24.48
N ARG A 187 43.83 -1.25 -24.65
CA ARG A 187 43.14 -1.55 -25.91
C ARG A 187 43.46 -0.53 -27.00
N GLU A 188 43.43 0.76 -26.68
CA GLU A 188 43.85 1.85 -27.61
C GLU A 188 45.30 1.64 -28.09
N SER A 189 46.22 1.35 -27.18
CA SER A 189 47.63 1.06 -27.50
C SER A 189 47.78 -0.17 -28.42
N ALA A 190 46.96 -1.20 -28.23
CA ALA A 190 46.96 -2.40 -29.07
C ALA A 190 46.38 -2.14 -30.47
N VAL A 191 45.31 -1.33 -30.57
CA VAL A 191 44.71 -0.90 -31.84
C VAL A 191 45.71 -0.07 -32.64
N ALA A 192 46.32 0.96 -32.03
CA ALA A 192 47.30 1.82 -32.71
C ALA A 192 48.50 1.04 -33.28
N ARG A 193 49.01 0.02 -32.56
CA ARG A 193 50.07 -0.86 -33.07
C ARG A 193 49.60 -1.71 -34.26
N ARG A 194 48.35 -2.16 -34.26
CA ARG A 194 47.77 -2.91 -35.39
C ARG A 194 47.60 -2.01 -36.61
N GLU A 195 47.09 -0.80 -36.43
CA GLU A 195 46.91 0.20 -37.49
C GLU A 195 48.25 0.58 -38.12
N GLN A 196 49.29 0.87 -37.32
CA GLN A 196 50.65 1.07 -37.83
C GLN A 196 51.18 -0.13 -38.64
N THR A 197 50.87 -1.37 -38.22
CA THR A 197 51.28 -2.59 -38.94
C THR A 197 50.54 -2.77 -40.26
N VAL A 198 49.26 -2.36 -40.33
CA VAL A 198 48.46 -2.40 -41.56
C VAL A 198 48.94 -1.31 -42.51
N GLN A 199 49.07 -0.07 -42.04
CA GLN A 199 49.55 1.07 -42.82
C GLN A 199 50.92 0.79 -43.45
N ALA A 200 51.88 0.28 -42.67
CA ALA A 200 53.21 -0.09 -43.19
C ALA A 200 53.16 -1.19 -44.27
N LYS A 201 52.18 -2.11 -44.22
CA LYS A 201 51.96 -3.11 -45.27
C LYS A 201 51.30 -2.51 -46.51
N GLU A 202 50.33 -1.62 -46.35
CA GLU A 202 49.67 -0.93 -47.47
C GLU A 202 50.64 0.00 -48.20
N ASP A 203 51.47 0.73 -47.47
CA ASP A 203 52.52 1.57 -48.05
C ASP A 203 53.56 0.72 -48.79
N ALA A 204 54.02 -0.41 -48.21
CA ALA A 204 54.93 -1.34 -48.89
C ALA A 204 54.31 -1.99 -50.15
N MET A 205 53.02 -2.34 -50.14
CA MET A 205 52.32 -2.84 -51.33
C MET A 205 52.19 -1.77 -52.42
N ARG A 206 51.93 -0.51 -52.03
CA ARG A 206 51.88 0.62 -52.97
C ARG A 206 53.25 0.89 -53.58
N GLU A 207 54.31 0.83 -52.79
CA GLU A 207 55.69 0.97 -53.28
C GLU A 207 56.11 -0.16 -54.23
N ASP A 208 55.77 -1.43 -53.92
CA ASP A 208 55.98 -2.59 -54.82
C ASP A 208 55.24 -2.36 -56.16
N GLU A 209 53.97 -1.95 -56.13
CA GLU A 209 53.16 -1.69 -57.32
C GLU A 209 53.64 -0.48 -58.15
N GLU A 210 54.07 0.61 -57.51
CA GLU A 210 54.71 1.74 -58.21
C GLU A 210 56.08 1.37 -58.77
N HIS A 211 56.81 0.46 -58.11
CA HIS A 211 58.07 -0.06 -58.62
C HIS A 211 57.84 -0.98 -59.83
N ARG A 212 56.82 -1.85 -59.80
CA ARG A 212 56.35 -2.65 -60.94
C ARG A 212 56.02 -1.78 -62.15
N LYS A 213 55.21 -0.73 -61.95
CA LYS A 213 54.84 0.22 -63.02
C LYS A 213 56.03 0.95 -63.62
N ARG A 214 57.02 1.32 -62.80
CA ARG A 214 58.26 1.97 -63.26
C ARG A 214 59.21 1.03 -63.99
N ALA A 215 59.22 -0.27 -63.66
CA ALA A 215 60.05 -1.25 -64.36
C ALA A 215 59.62 -1.47 -65.82
N GLY A 216 58.35 -1.17 -66.17
CA GLY A 216 57.88 -1.27 -67.56
C GLY A 216 58.01 -2.69 -68.11
N LEU A 217 57.70 -3.68 -67.26
CA LEU A 217 57.81 -5.09 -67.59
C LEU A 217 56.90 -5.46 -68.76
N ILE A 218 57.48 -6.15 -69.74
CA ILE A 218 56.74 -6.66 -70.90
C ILE A 218 57.08 -8.13 -71.11
N TRP A 219 56.07 -8.90 -71.49
CA TRP A 219 56.26 -10.24 -72.02
C TRP A 219 56.60 -10.16 -73.50
N GLN A 220 57.72 -10.76 -73.88
CA GLN A 220 58.22 -10.82 -75.25
C GLN A 220 58.17 -12.28 -75.76
N ASP A 221 58.01 -12.43 -77.07
CA ASP A 221 58.05 -13.71 -77.78
C ASP A 221 57.06 -14.76 -77.24
N LEU A 222 55.81 -14.35 -77.00
CA LEU A 222 54.72 -15.26 -76.60
C LEU A 222 54.57 -16.37 -77.66
N THR A 223 55.05 -17.56 -77.32
CA THR A 223 55.24 -18.67 -78.23
C THR A 223 54.45 -19.89 -77.73
N PRO A 224 53.52 -20.46 -78.53
CA PRO A 224 52.90 -21.75 -78.22
C PRO A 224 53.93 -22.89 -78.26
N GLU A 225 53.85 -23.83 -77.31
CA GLU A 225 54.49 -25.14 -77.50
C GLU A 225 53.92 -25.84 -78.73
N LYS A 226 54.78 -26.57 -79.47
CA LYS A 226 54.37 -27.29 -80.68
C LYS A 226 53.32 -28.38 -80.42
N ARG A 227 53.38 -28.98 -79.22
CA ARG A 227 52.45 -30.03 -78.77
C ARG A 227 51.24 -29.44 -78.06
N CYS A 228 50.13 -30.12 -78.16
CA CYS A 228 48.98 -29.97 -77.28
C CYS A 228 49.19 -30.80 -76.01
N LEU A 229 48.72 -30.29 -74.87
CA LEU A 229 48.74 -31.01 -73.60
C LEU A 229 47.51 -31.90 -73.44
N SER A 230 46.37 -31.46 -73.97
CA SER A 230 45.08 -32.16 -74.00
C SER A 230 44.14 -31.41 -74.94
N TYR A 231 42.92 -31.91 -75.14
CA TYR A 231 41.83 -31.22 -75.84
C TYR A 231 41.69 -29.77 -75.34
N GLU A 232 41.78 -28.81 -76.27
CA GLU A 232 41.76 -27.36 -76.03
C GLU A 232 42.80 -26.83 -75.01
N LYS A 233 43.82 -27.63 -74.68
CA LYS A 233 44.92 -27.22 -73.77
C LYS A 233 46.28 -27.18 -74.45
N ARG A 234 46.97 -26.05 -74.31
CA ARG A 234 48.35 -25.88 -74.77
C ARG A 234 49.17 -25.07 -73.77
N MET A 235 50.45 -25.41 -73.65
CA MET A 235 51.42 -24.60 -72.93
C MET A 235 51.93 -23.46 -73.80
N TYR A 236 51.91 -22.25 -73.26
CA TYR A 236 52.52 -21.06 -73.84
C TYR A 236 53.72 -20.65 -73.01
N GLN A 237 54.75 -20.11 -73.67
CA GLN A 237 55.92 -19.56 -73.01
C GLN A 237 56.23 -18.15 -73.52
N ALA A 238 56.73 -17.27 -72.65
CA ALA A 238 57.13 -15.90 -73.00
C ALA A 238 58.30 -15.44 -72.11
N LYS A 239 59.19 -14.63 -72.66
CA LYS A 239 60.34 -14.06 -71.94
C LYS A 239 59.92 -12.78 -71.23
N LEU A 240 60.24 -12.64 -69.94
CA LEU A 240 60.01 -11.37 -69.23
C LEU A 240 61.19 -10.42 -69.47
N MET A 241 60.89 -9.22 -69.98
CA MET A 241 61.87 -8.18 -70.27
C MET A 241 61.76 -7.02 -69.29
N ASN A 242 62.81 -6.19 -69.26
CA ASN A 242 62.94 -4.98 -68.41
C ASN A 242 63.00 -5.25 -66.88
N ILE A 243 63.41 -6.45 -66.46
CA ILE A 243 63.64 -6.77 -65.05
C ILE A 243 64.80 -5.89 -64.51
N PRO A 244 64.61 -5.16 -63.40
CA PRO A 244 65.67 -4.33 -62.82
C PRO A 244 66.90 -5.17 -62.42
N TYR A 245 68.10 -4.62 -62.63
CA TYR A 245 69.34 -5.32 -62.30
C TYR A 245 69.50 -5.50 -60.78
N GLY A 246 69.76 -6.73 -60.34
CA GLY A 246 69.94 -7.09 -58.94
C GLY A 246 68.69 -7.67 -58.25
N GLU A 247 67.53 -7.60 -58.90
CA GLU A 247 66.27 -8.16 -58.40
C GLU A 247 66.11 -9.67 -58.68
N ASP A 248 65.27 -10.37 -57.89
CA ASP A 248 64.94 -11.76 -58.19
C ASP A 248 63.94 -11.88 -59.34
N ALA A 249 64.48 -12.08 -60.54
CA ALA A 249 63.72 -12.32 -61.77
C ALA A 249 62.62 -13.39 -61.65
N GLN A 250 62.74 -14.36 -60.73
CA GLN A 250 61.74 -15.41 -60.53
C GLN A 250 60.50 -14.90 -59.78
N SER A 251 60.67 -14.17 -58.68
CA SER A 251 59.60 -13.44 -57.98
C SER A 251 58.84 -12.51 -58.93
N TRP A 252 59.57 -11.75 -59.75
CA TRP A 252 58.99 -10.84 -60.74
C TRP A 252 58.18 -11.57 -61.82
N CYS A 253 58.68 -12.70 -62.32
CA CYS A 253 57.98 -13.55 -63.27
C CYS A 253 56.66 -14.11 -62.69
N MET A 254 56.68 -14.65 -61.47
CA MET A 254 55.48 -15.17 -60.79
C MET A 254 54.47 -14.09 -60.37
N LYS A 255 54.85 -12.80 -60.41
CA LYS A 255 53.96 -11.66 -60.10
C LYS A 255 53.32 -11.01 -61.33
N THR A 256 53.81 -11.28 -62.54
CA THR A 256 53.48 -10.48 -63.74
C THR A 256 52.41 -11.15 -64.59
N ALA A 257 51.28 -10.45 -64.77
CA ALA A 257 50.15 -10.92 -65.57
C ALA A 257 50.42 -10.86 -67.08
N ILE A 258 49.66 -11.63 -67.86
CA ILE A 258 49.68 -11.62 -69.34
C ILE A 258 48.26 -11.85 -69.89
N ASP A 259 47.95 -11.27 -71.05
CA ASP A 259 46.75 -11.59 -71.80
C ASP A 259 47.06 -12.60 -72.91
N ILE A 260 46.40 -13.77 -72.90
CA ILE A 260 46.51 -14.78 -73.95
C ILE A 260 45.11 -15.10 -74.47
N HIS A 261 44.90 -14.94 -75.78
CA HIS A 261 43.61 -15.11 -76.48
C HIS A 261 42.42 -14.34 -75.85
N GLY A 262 42.70 -13.17 -75.25
CA GLY A 262 41.69 -12.34 -74.59
C GLY A 262 41.32 -12.78 -73.17
N VAL A 263 42.07 -13.73 -72.58
CA VAL A 263 41.99 -14.11 -71.16
C VAL A 263 43.23 -13.60 -70.44
N THR A 264 43.03 -12.82 -69.38
CA THR A 264 44.11 -12.38 -68.49
C THR A 264 44.48 -13.48 -67.50
N TYR A 265 45.76 -13.83 -67.44
CA TYR A 265 46.35 -14.73 -66.45
C TYR A 265 47.18 -13.88 -65.48
N ASP A 266 46.81 -13.84 -64.21
CA ASP A 266 47.47 -13.01 -63.18
C ASP A 266 48.95 -13.37 -62.98
N HIS A 267 49.31 -14.63 -63.22
CA HIS A 267 50.67 -15.17 -63.12
C HIS A 267 50.86 -16.38 -64.06
N PRO A 268 52.11 -16.74 -64.41
CA PRO A 268 52.44 -18.04 -64.99
C PRO A 268 52.23 -19.18 -63.99
N ASP A 269 52.07 -20.41 -64.50
CA ASP A 269 52.05 -21.64 -63.70
C ASP A 269 53.42 -21.86 -63.04
N PHE A 270 54.50 -21.59 -63.78
CA PHE A 270 55.88 -21.65 -63.31
C PHE A 270 56.82 -20.79 -64.17
N CYS A 271 58.01 -20.52 -63.64
CA CYS A 271 59.04 -19.71 -64.29
C CYS A 271 60.38 -20.46 -64.38
N THR A 272 60.97 -20.53 -65.58
CA THR A 272 62.28 -21.16 -65.83
C THR A 272 63.37 -20.12 -66.10
N LYS A 273 64.60 -20.39 -65.65
CA LYS A 273 65.79 -19.56 -65.92
C LYS A 273 66.54 -20.14 -67.11
N GLU A 274 66.41 -19.51 -68.28
CA GLU A 274 67.07 -19.94 -69.52
C GLU A 274 68.32 -19.12 -69.81
N ARG A 275 69.40 -19.80 -70.23
CA ARG A 275 70.65 -19.16 -70.65
C ARG A 275 70.75 -19.18 -72.18
N GLN A 276 70.69 -18.01 -72.79
CA GLN A 276 70.95 -17.81 -74.22
C GLN A 276 72.06 -16.75 -74.35
N ASP A 277 73.09 -17.05 -75.13
CA ASP A 277 74.22 -16.15 -75.44
C ASP A 277 74.91 -15.50 -74.22
N GLY A 278 74.94 -16.22 -73.09
CA GLY A 278 75.54 -15.76 -71.83
C GLY A 278 74.63 -14.88 -70.97
N ALA A 279 73.51 -14.39 -71.49
CA ALA A 279 72.46 -13.73 -70.73
C ALA A 279 71.55 -14.76 -70.02
N VAL A 280 71.08 -14.42 -68.82
CA VAL A 280 70.04 -15.18 -68.12
C VAL A 280 68.71 -14.48 -68.38
N SER A 281 67.81 -15.16 -69.08
CA SER A 281 66.41 -14.74 -69.24
C SER A 281 65.51 -15.57 -68.32
N ILE A 282 64.42 -14.97 -67.85
CA ILE A 282 63.34 -15.71 -67.18
C ILE A 282 62.20 -15.91 -68.17
N VAL A 283 61.69 -17.13 -68.26
CA VAL A 283 60.59 -17.52 -69.14
C VAL A 283 59.43 -17.94 -68.25
N GLY A 284 58.29 -17.28 -68.41
CA GLY A 284 57.02 -17.70 -67.82
C GLY A 284 56.36 -18.77 -68.69
N HIS A 285 55.65 -19.70 -68.06
CA HIS A 285 54.90 -20.77 -68.71
C HIS A 285 53.44 -20.75 -68.26
N TRP A 286 52.49 -20.87 -69.20
CA TRP A 286 51.05 -20.86 -68.94
C TRP A 286 50.34 -22.01 -69.64
N THR A 287 49.53 -22.75 -68.90
CA THR A 287 48.59 -23.73 -69.43
C THR A 287 47.32 -23.01 -69.87
N VAL A 288 47.25 -22.64 -71.15
CA VAL A 288 46.05 -22.07 -71.76
C VAL A 288 45.04 -23.19 -71.97
N THR A 289 43.82 -23.01 -71.46
CA THR A 289 42.77 -24.06 -71.40
C THR A 289 41.53 -23.77 -72.23
N SER A 290 41.54 -22.70 -73.03
CA SER A 290 40.43 -22.29 -73.88
C SER A 290 40.95 -21.60 -75.14
N ASN A 291 40.12 -21.57 -76.19
CA ASN A 291 40.42 -20.93 -77.47
C ASN A 291 41.68 -21.47 -78.19
N GLU A 292 42.03 -22.75 -78.01
CA GLU A 292 43.11 -23.46 -78.72
C GLU A 292 42.58 -24.32 -79.89
N PRO A 293 42.22 -23.73 -81.06
CA PRO A 293 41.57 -24.47 -82.15
C PRO A 293 42.44 -25.60 -82.72
N THR A 294 43.77 -25.46 -82.70
CA THR A 294 44.69 -26.50 -83.17
C THR A 294 44.83 -27.66 -82.19
N CYS A 295 44.42 -27.50 -80.93
CA CYS A 295 44.37 -28.57 -79.93
C CYS A 295 42.96 -29.14 -79.76
N LYS A 296 42.04 -28.80 -80.67
CA LYS A 296 40.69 -29.34 -80.71
C LYS A 296 40.66 -30.60 -81.58
N THR A 297 40.92 -31.74 -80.96
CA THR A 297 40.62 -33.06 -81.51
C THR A 297 39.11 -33.30 -81.59
N TRP A 298 38.67 -34.23 -82.44
CA TRP A 298 37.26 -34.61 -82.54
C TRP A 298 37.09 -36.08 -82.87
N TRP A 299 35.91 -36.61 -82.56
CA TRP A 299 35.52 -37.98 -82.88
C TRP A 299 34.89 -38.06 -84.28
N GLY A 300 35.19 -39.12 -85.02
CA GLY A 300 34.49 -39.50 -86.23
C GLY A 300 33.14 -40.17 -85.94
N ASN A 301 32.69 -41.03 -86.85
CA ASN A 301 31.45 -41.77 -86.68
C ASN A 301 31.53 -42.74 -85.48
N HIS A 302 30.50 -42.72 -84.64
CA HIS A 302 30.32 -43.67 -83.55
C HIS A 302 29.73 -44.98 -84.08
N GLU A 303 30.53 -46.05 -84.05
CA GLU A 303 30.14 -47.39 -84.46
C GLU A 303 29.73 -48.21 -83.25
N LYS A 304 28.49 -48.72 -83.24
CA LYS A 304 28.04 -49.74 -82.28
C LYS A 304 28.85 -51.02 -82.50
N LYS A 305 29.42 -51.57 -81.43
CA LYS A 305 30.18 -52.85 -81.38
C LYS A 305 29.38 -53.86 -80.56
N ASP A 306 30.08 -54.83 -79.97
CA ASP A 306 29.46 -55.91 -79.21
C ASP A 306 28.83 -55.45 -77.87
N CYS A 307 27.85 -56.21 -77.41
CA CYS A 307 27.27 -56.05 -76.07
C CYS A 307 28.27 -56.51 -74.99
N TYR A 308 28.42 -55.69 -73.94
CA TYR A 308 29.35 -55.91 -72.84
C TYR A 308 28.58 -56.17 -71.53
N GLY A 309 27.84 -57.29 -71.52
CA GLY A 309 26.88 -57.65 -70.48
C GLY A 309 25.45 -57.19 -70.79
N SER A 310 24.51 -57.60 -69.95
CA SER A 310 23.09 -57.27 -70.11
C SER A 310 22.88 -55.75 -70.07
N ARG A 311 22.15 -55.23 -71.06
CA ARG A 311 21.83 -53.80 -71.26
C ARG A 311 23.05 -52.87 -71.36
N ARG A 312 24.20 -53.37 -71.80
CA ARG A 312 25.41 -52.55 -72.04
C ARG A 312 26.02 -52.80 -73.40
N MET A 313 26.36 -51.72 -74.10
CA MET A 313 26.93 -51.76 -75.45
C MET A 313 28.26 -51.02 -75.51
N ARG A 314 29.28 -51.62 -76.14
CA ARG A 314 30.49 -50.89 -76.52
C ARG A 314 30.21 -50.07 -77.78
N VAL A 315 30.47 -48.77 -77.72
CA VAL A 315 30.49 -47.87 -78.88
C VAL A 315 31.94 -47.44 -79.10
N GLU A 316 32.41 -47.43 -80.34
CA GLU A 316 33.78 -47.03 -80.70
C GLU A 316 33.76 -45.89 -81.73
N ALA A 317 34.68 -44.93 -81.60
CA ALA A 317 34.90 -43.89 -82.60
C ALA A 317 36.41 -43.58 -82.73
N TYR A 318 36.85 -43.25 -83.94
CA TYR A 318 38.23 -42.83 -84.20
C TYR A 318 38.41 -41.33 -83.94
N MET A 319 39.53 -40.96 -83.34
CA MET A 319 39.92 -39.57 -83.07
C MET A 319 40.67 -38.97 -84.27
N PHE A 320 40.33 -37.73 -84.60
CA PHE A 320 40.92 -36.94 -85.69
C PHE A 320 41.54 -35.64 -85.15
N ASN A 321 42.39 -35.01 -85.98
CA ASN A 321 43.13 -33.77 -85.70
C ASN A 321 44.20 -33.87 -84.58
N HIS A 322 44.64 -35.09 -84.27
CA HIS A 322 45.83 -35.34 -83.46
C HIS A 322 47.11 -34.98 -84.23
N GLN A 323 48.03 -34.21 -83.63
CA GLN A 323 49.24 -33.73 -84.30
C GLN A 323 50.44 -34.66 -84.03
N GLU A 324 50.52 -35.78 -84.75
CA GLU A 324 51.71 -36.64 -84.72
C GLU A 324 52.95 -35.93 -85.30
N PRO A 325 54.17 -36.15 -84.76
CA PRO A 325 54.52 -36.97 -83.59
C PRO A 325 54.61 -36.17 -82.27
N TRP A 326 54.01 -34.97 -82.21
CA TRP A 326 54.26 -34.00 -81.12
C TRP A 326 53.31 -34.18 -79.92
N ASP A 327 52.05 -34.45 -80.21
CA ASP A 327 50.99 -34.63 -79.20
C ASP A 327 51.11 -36.00 -78.52
N ASN A 328 50.72 -36.08 -77.24
CA ASN A 328 50.50 -37.38 -76.59
C ASN A 328 49.11 -37.91 -76.96
N TRP A 329 49.07 -38.95 -77.80
CA TRP A 329 47.82 -39.55 -78.28
C TRP A 329 46.86 -39.98 -77.15
N ALA A 330 47.40 -40.44 -76.01
CA ALA A 330 46.61 -40.92 -74.89
C ALA A 330 45.94 -39.75 -74.15
N GLU A 331 46.69 -38.67 -73.89
CA GLU A 331 46.17 -37.45 -73.25
C GLU A 331 45.10 -36.79 -74.11
N MET A 332 45.34 -36.67 -75.43
CA MET A 332 44.35 -36.14 -76.37
C MET A 332 43.09 -37.03 -76.37
N CYS A 333 43.24 -38.35 -76.43
CA CYS A 333 42.11 -39.28 -76.42
C CYS A 333 41.28 -39.19 -75.12
N TYR A 334 41.92 -39.23 -73.95
CA TYR A 334 41.24 -39.15 -72.64
C TYR A 334 40.74 -37.74 -72.26
N SER A 335 40.97 -36.72 -73.09
CA SER A 335 40.45 -35.37 -72.85
C SER A 335 39.47 -34.88 -73.91
N THR A 336 39.34 -35.59 -75.05
CA THR A 336 38.43 -35.19 -76.13
C THR A 336 36.99 -35.52 -75.77
N PRO A 337 36.11 -34.53 -75.52
CA PRO A 337 34.72 -34.80 -75.21
C PRO A 337 33.99 -35.36 -76.43
N SER A 338 32.93 -36.14 -76.18
CA SER A 338 32.11 -36.76 -77.21
C SER A 338 30.63 -36.54 -76.93
N GLN A 339 29.83 -36.29 -77.95
CA GLN A 339 28.38 -36.13 -77.82
C GLN A 339 27.67 -37.03 -78.82
N PHE A 340 26.97 -38.04 -78.31
CA PHE A 340 26.20 -39.00 -79.10
C PHE A 340 25.11 -39.62 -78.22
N ALA A 341 24.09 -40.25 -78.83
CA ALA A 341 22.94 -40.84 -78.13
C ALA A 341 22.25 -39.88 -77.11
N TRP A 342 22.24 -38.57 -77.41
CA TRP A 342 21.74 -37.48 -76.55
C TRP A 342 22.49 -37.30 -75.22
N GLN A 343 23.62 -37.98 -75.03
CA GLN A 343 24.50 -37.86 -73.87
C GLN A 343 25.78 -37.11 -74.23
N SER A 344 26.39 -36.47 -73.24
CA SER A 344 27.70 -35.81 -73.36
C SER A 344 28.69 -36.50 -72.44
N PHE A 345 29.79 -36.96 -73.02
CA PHE A 345 30.86 -37.68 -72.35
C PHE A 345 32.09 -36.77 -72.30
N ALA A 346 32.65 -36.55 -71.11
CA ALA A 346 33.88 -35.76 -70.95
C ALA A 346 35.09 -36.44 -71.61
N HIS A 347 35.09 -37.77 -71.67
CA HIS A 347 36.13 -38.61 -72.25
C HIS A 347 35.56 -39.99 -72.63
N PRO A 348 36.28 -40.80 -73.43
CA PRO A 348 36.04 -42.25 -73.55
C PRO A 348 36.40 -43.01 -72.26
N ASP A 349 35.79 -44.18 -72.08
CA ASP A 349 36.12 -45.10 -70.99
C ASP A 349 37.47 -45.79 -71.23
N THR A 350 37.79 -46.09 -72.50
CA THR A 350 39.08 -46.64 -72.90
C THR A 350 39.62 -45.99 -74.18
N CYS A 351 40.94 -45.83 -74.23
CA CYS A 351 41.69 -45.32 -75.38
C CYS A 351 42.67 -46.37 -75.91
N GLU A 352 42.60 -46.65 -77.22
CA GLU A 352 43.46 -47.62 -77.92
C GLU A 352 44.16 -46.94 -79.11
N ASN A 353 45.50 -46.97 -79.15
CA ASN A 353 46.24 -46.61 -80.36
C ASN A 353 46.36 -47.84 -81.27
N LYS A 354 45.62 -47.84 -82.38
CA LYS A 354 45.58 -48.94 -83.36
C LYS A 354 46.64 -48.76 -84.47
N GLY A 355 47.67 -47.95 -84.23
CA GLY A 355 48.78 -47.69 -85.13
C GLY A 355 48.32 -47.07 -86.43
N LYS A 356 48.45 -47.79 -87.55
CA LYS A 356 48.07 -47.30 -88.90
C LYS A 356 46.58 -46.97 -89.05
N TYR A 357 45.73 -47.45 -88.14
CA TYR A 357 44.29 -47.14 -88.11
C TYR A 357 43.96 -45.91 -87.24
N GLY A 358 44.96 -45.25 -86.66
CA GLY A 358 44.78 -44.11 -85.76
C GLY A 358 44.38 -44.52 -84.34
N ILE A 359 43.79 -43.58 -83.61
CA ILE A 359 43.45 -43.72 -82.19
C ILE A 359 41.95 -43.89 -82.05
N ALA A 360 41.50 -44.91 -81.33
CA ALA A 360 40.10 -45.20 -81.06
C ALA A 360 39.76 -44.93 -79.59
N GLY A 361 38.68 -44.19 -79.37
CA GLY A 361 38.00 -44.11 -78.08
C GLY A 361 36.87 -45.14 -78.04
N SER A 362 36.60 -45.72 -76.88
CA SER A 362 35.40 -46.54 -76.65
C SER A 362 34.64 -46.11 -75.41
N TRP A 363 33.32 -46.23 -75.48
CA TRP A 363 32.37 -45.94 -74.41
C TRP A 363 31.51 -47.18 -74.14
N PHE A 364 31.19 -47.45 -72.88
CA PHE A 364 30.29 -48.53 -72.46
C PHE A 364 28.97 -47.91 -71.99
N ILE A 365 28.06 -47.69 -72.93
CA ILE A 365 26.76 -47.06 -72.65
C ILE A 365 25.73 -48.10 -72.22
N ASP A 366 24.85 -47.73 -71.29
CA ASP A 366 23.65 -48.51 -71.00
C ASP A 366 22.64 -48.34 -72.17
N VAL A 367 22.01 -49.43 -72.59
CA VAL A 367 21.06 -49.51 -73.72
C VAL A 367 19.82 -50.33 -73.34
N ASP A 368 18.77 -50.26 -74.14
CA ASP A 368 17.58 -51.09 -73.94
C ASP A 368 17.89 -52.59 -74.11
N GLU A 369 17.12 -53.43 -73.40
CA GLU A 369 17.23 -54.91 -73.44
C GLU A 369 17.02 -55.49 -74.85
N SER A 370 16.31 -54.76 -75.72
CA SER A 370 16.15 -55.10 -77.14
C SER A 370 17.40 -54.83 -77.99
N GLU A 371 18.33 -53.98 -77.54
CA GLU A 371 19.62 -53.78 -78.20
C GLU A 371 20.71 -54.70 -77.63
N CYS A 372 20.74 -54.87 -76.30
CA CYS A 372 21.63 -55.81 -75.61
C CYS A 372 20.89 -56.55 -74.49
N PRO A 373 20.51 -57.84 -74.69
CA PRO A 373 19.85 -58.65 -73.65
C PRO A 373 20.81 -59.01 -72.50
#